data_AF-A0A0G0C949-F1
#
_entry.id   AF-A0A0G0C949-F1
#
_cell.length_a   1.000
_cell.length_b   1.000
_cell.length_c   1.000
_cell.angle_alpha   90.00
_cell.angle_beta   90.00
_cell.angle_gamma   90.00
#
_symmetry.space_group_name_H-M   'P 1'
#
loop_
_entity.id
_entity.type
_entity.pdbx_description
1 polymer ?
#
loop_
_entity_poly.entity_id
_entity_poly.type
_entity_poly.pdbx_seq_one_letter_code
_entity_poly.pdbx_strand_id
1 'polypeptide(L)'
;MLLNLVKIFLPMMLAFLMGLFITPFATHFFYKYKMWKKYSRNGVTLTEFQKIHNENEELKTPRMGGIIIWISILFSTLIFYLISILFPSAVTEKINFLSKNQTLIPLLVLLFGSFLGLWDDLIQIYGKGKIAHDDVSWRKWKVFLVLSISFLIGLWFYYKLGMISIHVPFGGDMYFSCLGNFFRRSD
;
A
#
# COMPACT_ATOMS: atom_id res chain seq x y z
N MET A 1 25.24 13.81 -6.93
CA MET A 1 25.09 12.86 -5.81
C MET A 1 24.23 13.42 -4.68
N LEU A 2 24.59 14.56 -4.08
CA LEU A 2 23.84 15.19 -2.98
C LEU A 2 22.35 15.41 -3.28
N LEU A 3 22.02 15.95 -4.45
CA LEU A 3 20.63 16.20 -4.85
C LEU A 3 19.77 14.92 -4.91
N ASN A 4 20.36 13.77 -5.22
CA ASN A 4 19.65 12.49 -5.26
C ASN A 4 19.38 11.97 -3.85
N LEU A 5 20.31 12.16 -2.92
CA LEU A 5 20.10 11.85 -1.51
C LEU A 5 18.97 12.71 -0.93
N VAL A 6 19.00 14.03 -1.16
CA VAL A 6 17.95 14.94 -0.68
C VAL A 6 16.58 14.53 -1.19
N LYS A 7 16.47 14.14 -2.47
CA LYS A 7 15.21 13.65 -3.07
C LYS A 7 14.63 12.41 -2.39
N ILE A 8 15.44 11.58 -1.74
CA ILE A 8 14.99 10.35 -1.09
C ILE A 8 14.74 10.62 0.40
N PHE A 9 15.71 11.27 1.06
CA PHE A 9 15.67 11.50 2.51
C PHE A 9 14.66 12.56 2.92
N LEU A 10 14.48 13.63 2.15
CA LEU A 10 13.57 14.73 2.52
C LEU A 10 12.10 14.26 2.56
N PRO A 11 11.55 13.58 1.54
CA PRO A 11 10.18 13.06 1.62
C PRO A 11 10.01 11.94 2.64
N MET A 12 11.05 11.11 2.84
CA MET A 12 11.05 10.08 3.89
C MET A 12 10.93 10.71 5.28
N MET A 13 11.74 11.72 5.57
CA MET A 13 11.70 12.44 6.84
C MET A 13 10.36 13.17 7.03
N LEU A 14 9.85 13.82 5.97
CA LEU A 14 8.56 14.49 6.02
C LEU A 14 7.42 13.49 6.30
N ALA A 15 7.40 12.35 5.63
CA ALA A 15 6.40 11.30 5.87
C ALA A 15 6.48 10.75 7.30
N PHE A 16 7.69 10.56 7.83
CA PHE A 16 7.89 10.12 9.21
C PHE A 16 7.37 11.14 10.23
N LEU A 17 7.74 12.42 10.08
CA LEU A 17 7.27 13.50 10.95
C LEU A 17 5.75 13.66 10.87
N MET A 18 5.17 13.53 9.68
CA MET A 18 3.72 13.50 9.50
C MET A 18 3.08 12.33 10.25
N GLY A 19 3.69 11.15 10.22
CA GLY A 19 3.24 9.99 11.00
C GLY A 19 3.18 10.29 12.49
N LEU A 20 4.26 10.82 13.05
CA LEU A 20 4.31 11.23 14.46
C LEU A 20 3.25 12.27 14.79
N PHE A 21 3.04 13.25 13.91
CA PHE A 21 2.03 14.30 14.10
C PHE A 21 0.59 13.76 14.05
N ILE A 22 0.28 12.87 13.12
CA ILE A 22 -1.07 12.30 12.93
C ILE A 22 -1.42 11.28 14.02
N THR A 23 -0.41 10.55 14.53
CA THR A 23 -0.59 9.47 15.51
C THR A 23 -1.44 9.84 16.73
N PRO A 24 -1.20 10.93 17.48
CA PRO A 24 -2.03 11.25 18.65
C PRO A 24 -3.50 11.48 18.30
N PHE A 25 -3.80 12.16 17.19
CA PHE A 25 -5.17 12.38 16.72
C PHE A 25 -5.84 11.07 16.33
N ALA A 26 -5.16 10.26 15.51
CA ALA A 26 -5.67 8.97 15.07
C ALA A 26 -5.91 8.01 16.26
N THR A 27 -4.97 7.97 17.20
CA THR A 27 -5.05 7.12 18.39
C THR A 27 -6.24 7.49 19.27
N HIS A 28 -6.52 8.79 19.45
CA HIS A 28 -7.71 9.25 20.16
C HIS A 28 -9.00 8.67 19.54
N PHE A 29 -9.13 8.72 18.21
CA PHE A 29 -10.28 8.13 17.52
C PHE A 29 -10.32 6.60 17.62
N PHE A 30 -9.17 5.92 17.52
CA PHE A 30 -9.13 4.47 17.63
C PHE A 30 -9.64 3.97 18.97
N TYR A 31 -9.25 4.62 20.07
CA TYR A 31 -9.75 4.29 21.40
C TYR A 31 -11.22 4.69 21.58
N LYS A 32 -11.63 5.88 21.09
CA LYS A 32 -13.02 6.35 21.17
C LYS A 32 -14.00 5.39 20.50
N TYR A 33 -13.66 4.89 19.32
CA TYR A 33 -14.51 3.97 18.56
C TYR A 33 -14.23 2.48 18.83
N LYS A 34 -13.33 2.18 19.78
CA LYS A 34 -12.96 0.81 20.15
C LYS A 34 -12.53 -0.02 18.93
N MET A 35 -11.62 0.54 18.12
CA MET A 35 -11.12 -0.07 16.88
C MET A 35 -10.10 -1.19 17.12
N TRP A 36 -10.47 -2.13 17.99
CA TRP A 36 -9.72 -3.34 18.29
C TRP A 36 -10.53 -4.58 17.90
N LYS A 37 -9.84 -5.71 17.82
CA LYS A 37 -10.46 -6.97 17.42
C LYS A 37 -11.49 -7.42 18.47
N LYS A 38 -12.67 -7.87 18.04
CA LYS A 38 -13.71 -8.38 18.96
C LYS A 38 -13.61 -9.88 19.23
N TYR A 39 -13.00 -10.61 18.31
CA TYR A 39 -12.93 -12.06 18.34
C TYR A 39 -11.49 -12.52 18.29
N SER A 40 -11.13 -13.44 19.16
CA SER A 40 -9.86 -14.13 19.08
C SER A 40 -9.80 -15.07 17.87
N ARG A 41 -8.59 -15.50 17.51
CA ARG A 41 -8.39 -16.56 16.52
C ARG A 41 -8.80 -17.90 17.17
N ASN A 42 -10.08 -18.24 17.13
CA ASN A 42 -10.57 -19.50 17.66
C ASN A 42 -10.11 -20.69 16.80
N GLY A 43 -9.38 -21.63 17.41
CA GLY A 43 -9.50 -23.06 17.11
C GLY A 43 -8.39 -23.77 16.31
N VAL A 44 -7.36 -23.08 15.82
CA VAL A 44 -6.27 -23.73 15.03
C VAL A 44 -4.90 -23.15 15.38
N THR A 45 -4.66 -22.86 16.64
CA THR A 45 -3.33 -22.44 17.11
C THR A 45 -2.66 -23.65 17.77
N LEU A 46 -1.42 -23.93 17.35
CA LEU A 46 -0.54 -24.86 18.05
C LEU A 46 -0.55 -24.51 19.55
N THR A 47 -0.59 -25.52 20.41
CA THR A 47 -0.62 -25.35 21.88
C THR A 47 0.50 -24.45 22.39
N GLU A 48 1.66 -24.46 21.73
CA GLU A 48 2.79 -23.57 22.02
C GLU A 48 2.51 -22.10 21.66
N PHE A 49 1.72 -21.83 20.63
CA PHE A 49 1.32 -20.47 20.28
C PHE A 49 0.40 -19.88 21.34
N GLN A 50 -0.54 -20.67 21.90
CA GLN A 50 -1.40 -20.20 22.99
C GLN A 50 -0.63 -19.83 24.26
N LYS A 51 0.50 -20.48 24.55
CA LYS A 51 1.33 -20.17 25.74
C LYS A 51 2.03 -18.81 25.65
N ILE A 52 2.33 -18.35 24.44
CA ILE A 52 3.04 -17.08 24.19
C ILE A 52 2.05 -15.97 23.76
N HIS A 53 0.83 -16.35 23.35
CA HIS A 53 -0.16 -15.43 22.82
C HIS A 53 -1.00 -14.78 23.93
N ASN A 54 -0.85 -13.47 24.11
CA ASN A 54 -1.63 -12.70 25.07
C ASN A 54 -2.94 -12.20 24.42
N GLU A 55 -3.92 -13.10 24.34
CA GLU A 55 -5.23 -12.87 23.74
C GLU A 55 -5.95 -11.64 24.34
N ASN A 56 -5.77 -11.38 25.63
CA ASN A 56 -6.39 -10.26 26.33
C ASN A 56 -5.86 -8.89 25.88
N GLU A 57 -4.59 -8.81 25.49
CA GLU A 57 -3.98 -7.58 25.00
C GLU A 57 -4.38 -7.33 23.55
N GLU A 58 -4.41 -8.37 22.69
CA GLU A 58 -4.86 -8.24 21.30
C GLU A 58 -6.29 -7.70 21.16
N LEU A 59 -7.16 -8.05 22.11
CA LEU A 59 -8.55 -7.60 22.15
C LEU A 59 -8.72 -6.18 22.70
N LYS A 60 -7.64 -5.53 23.14
CA LYS A 60 -7.64 -4.16 23.70
C LYS A 60 -6.79 -3.19 22.91
N THR A 61 -5.90 -3.67 22.05
CA THR A 61 -5.02 -2.84 21.23
C THR A 61 -5.67 -2.44 19.89
N PRO A 62 -5.65 -1.15 19.51
CA PRO A 62 -6.07 -0.70 18.19
C PRO A 62 -5.38 -1.42 17.04
N ARG A 63 -6.15 -1.84 16.03
CA ARG A 63 -5.64 -2.59 14.86
C ARG A 63 -5.37 -1.72 13.64
N MET A 64 -5.98 -0.54 13.56
CA MET A 64 -6.00 0.33 12.38
C MET A 64 -4.74 1.18 12.19
N GLY A 65 -3.58 0.73 12.67
CA GLY A 65 -2.33 1.51 12.60
C GLY A 65 -1.88 1.83 11.17
N GLY A 66 -2.20 0.95 10.21
CA GLY A 66 -1.87 1.15 8.80
C GLY A 66 -2.43 2.44 8.21
N ILE A 67 -3.55 2.95 8.74
CA ILE A 67 -4.15 4.20 8.27
C ILE A 67 -3.21 5.39 8.45
N ILE A 68 -2.43 5.40 9.53
CA ILE A 68 -1.48 6.47 9.82
C ILE A 68 -0.41 6.50 8.72
N ILE A 69 0.10 5.32 8.33
CA ILE A 69 1.19 5.19 7.36
C ILE A 69 0.79 5.76 5.99
N TRP A 70 -0.29 5.25 5.38
CA TRP A 70 -0.64 5.67 4.03
C TRP A 70 -1.17 7.10 3.98
N ILE A 71 -1.84 7.57 5.04
CA ILE A 71 -2.24 8.99 5.15
C ILE A 71 -1.01 9.88 5.21
N SER A 72 0.02 9.53 5.99
CA SER A 72 1.26 10.32 6.06
C SER A 72 1.98 10.38 4.71
N ILE A 73 2.02 9.26 3.97
CA ILE A 73 2.60 9.22 2.62
C ILE A 73 1.80 10.09 1.65
N LEU A 74 0.46 10.03 1.71
CA LEU A 74 -0.42 10.83 0.86
C LEU A 74 -0.26 12.33 1.13
N PHE A 75 -0.27 12.75 2.41
CA PHE A 75 -0.05 14.16 2.77
C PHE A 75 1.35 14.65 2.38
N SER A 76 2.39 13.85 2.64
CA SER A 76 3.76 14.16 2.20
C SER A 76 3.81 14.38 0.69
N THR A 77 3.24 13.46 -0.08
CA THR A 77 3.17 13.54 -1.55
C THR A 77 2.42 14.79 -2.01
N LEU A 78 1.28 15.09 -1.39
CA LEU A 78 0.47 16.26 -1.70
C LEU A 78 1.21 17.57 -1.40
N ILE A 79 1.98 17.64 -0.31
CA ILE A 79 2.80 18.81 0.02
C ILE A 79 3.85 19.07 -1.06
N PHE A 80 4.60 18.05 -1.48
CA PHE A 80 5.58 18.23 -2.55
C PHE A 80 4.93 18.60 -3.88
N TYR A 81 3.76 18.05 -4.16
CA TYR A 81 2.97 18.42 -5.33
C TYR A 81 2.53 19.89 -5.29
N LEU A 82 1.97 20.35 -4.16
CA LEU A 82 1.55 21.74 -3.98
C LEU A 82 2.73 22.72 -4.06
N ILE A 83 3.87 22.39 -3.43
CA ILE A 83 5.10 23.19 -3.53
C ILE A 83 5.56 23.31 -4.99
N SER A 84 5.47 22.22 -5.77
CA SER A 84 5.83 22.21 -7.19
C SER A 84 4.95 23.14 -8.03
N ILE A 85 3.69 23.35 -7.65
CA ILE A 85 2.76 24.23 -8.37
C ILE A 85 2.91 25.69 -7.93
N LEU A 86 3.05 25.93 -6.62
CA LEU A 86 3.14 27.28 -6.06
C LEU A 86 4.50 27.93 -6.33
N PHE A 87 5.58 27.14 -6.35
CA PHE A 87 6.95 27.61 -6.58
C PHE A 87 7.61 26.78 -7.69
N PRO A 88 7.22 26.96 -8.95
CA PRO A 88 7.78 26.18 -10.06
C PRO A 88 9.26 26.52 -10.26
N SER A 89 10.11 25.51 -10.10
CA SER A 89 11.56 25.59 -10.27
C SER A 89 12.09 24.22 -10.70
N ALA A 90 13.29 24.19 -11.30
CA ALA A 90 13.93 22.94 -11.70
C ALA A 90 14.20 21.99 -10.52
N VAL A 91 14.22 22.49 -9.27
CA VAL A 91 14.38 21.67 -8.07
C VAL A 91 13.03 21.12 -7.58
N THR A 92 12.00 21.96 -7.55
CA THR A 92 10.66 21.60 -7.06
C THR A 92 9.94 20.62 -7.99
N GLU A 93 10.15 20.74 -9.30
CA GLU A 93 9.67 19.75 -10.27
C GLU A 93 10.38 18.39 -10.12
N LYS A 94 11.67 18.41 -9.76
CA LYS A 94 12.49 17.21 -9.57
C LYS A 94 12.19 16.44 -8.28
N ILE A 95 11.59 17.07 -7.27
CA ILE A 95 11.10 16.45 -6.03
C ILE A 95 9.62 16.11 -6.09
N ASN A 96 8.91 16.52 -7.13
CA ASN A 96 7.51 16.18 -7.33
C ASN A 96 7.36 14.72 -7.79
N PHE A 97 6.91 13.85 -6.90
CA PHE A 97 6.66 12.44 -7.19
C PHE A 97 5.46 12.21 -8.12
N LEU A 98 4.57 13.18 -8.33
CA LEU A 98 3.39 12.98 -9.19
C LEU A 98 3.64 13.31 -10.66
N SER A 99 4.79 13.90 -10.99
CA SER A 99 5.13 14.28 -12.37
C SER A 99 5.40 13.08 -13.29
N LYS A 100 5.77 11.92 -12.76
CA LYS A 100 6.12 10.74 -13.56
C LYS A 100 5.00 9.71 -13.61
N ASN A 101 4.71 9.21 -14.82
CA ASN A 101 3.74 8.13 -15.03
C ASN A 101 4.05 6.87 -14.21
N GLN A 102 5.33 6.61 -13.94
CA GLN A 102 5.78 5.43 -13.19
C GLN A 102 5.54 5.54 -11.68
N THR A 103 5.56 6.73 -11.09
CA THR A 103 5.40 6.94 -9.64
C THR A 103 3.93 7.06 -9.24
N LEU A 104 3.06 7.41 -10.19
CA LEU A 104 1.61 7.38 -10.02
C LEU A 104 1.10 5.95 -9.76
N ILE A 105 1.71 4.95 -10.39
CA ILE A 105 1.33 3.54 -10.21
C ILE A 105 1.54 3.09 -8.75
N PRO A 106 2.73 3.16 -8.14
CA PRO A 106 2.94 2.84 -6.73
C PRO A 106 1.98 3.56 -5.79
N LEU A 107 1.68 4.84 -6.05
CA LEU A 107 0.75 5.59 -5.21
C LEU A 107 -0.69 5.04 -5.31
N LEU A 108 -1.18 4.77 -6.52
CA LEU A 108 -2.50 4.17 -6.68
C LEU A 108 -2.56 2.78 -6.04
N VAL A 109 -1.52 1.96 -6.21
CA VAL A 109 -1.43 0.62 -5.61
C VAL A 109 -1.44 0.72 -4.08
N LEU A 110 -0.68 1.66 -3.51
CA LEU A 110 -0.70 1.93 -2.08
C LEU A 110 -2.11 2.29 -1.61
N LEU A 111 -2.81 3.19 -2.32
CA LEU A 111 -4.15 3.61 -1.94
C LEU A 111 -5.17 2.48 -2.05
N PHE A 112 -5.25 1.78 -3.18
CA PHE A 112 -6.16 0.66 -3.35
C PHE A 112 -5.89 -0.45 -2.34
N GLY A 113 -4.62 -0.85 -2.16
CA GLY A 113 -4.24 -1.85 -1.17
C GLY A 113 -4.58 -1.42 0.26
N SER A 114 -4.36 -0.15 0.59
CA SER A 114 -4.68 0.41 1.91
C SER A 114 -6.17 0.48 2.17
N PHE A 115 -6.99 0.84 1.18
CA PHE A 115 -8.45 0.83 1.30
C PHE A 115 -8.99 -0.58 1.49
N LEU A 116 -8.46 -1.55 0.75
CA LEU A 116 -8.84 -2.96 0.90
C LEU A 116 -8.45 -3.52 2.27
N GLY A 117 -7.24 -3.20 2.75
CA GLY A 117 -6.79 -3.57 4.09
C GLY A 117 -7.65 -2.92 5.18
N LEU A 118 -7.94 -1.63 5.07
CA LEU A 118 -8.82 -0.92 5.98
C LEU A 118 -10.23 -1.52 6.00
N TRP A 119 -10.76 -1.88 4.82
CA TRP A 119 -12.06 -2.54 4.69
C TRP A 119 -12.08 -3.92 5.39
N ASP A 120 -11.02 -4.72 5.21
CA ASP A 120 -10.86 -6.03 5.87
C ASP A 120 -10.80 -5.87 7.40
N ASP A 121 -9.99 -4.93 7.89
CA ASP A 121 -9.89 -4.66 9.33
C ASP A 121 -11.24 -4.12 9.88
N LEU A 122 -11.99 -3.31 9.12
CA LEU A 122 -13.29 -2.78 9.55
C LEU A 122 -14.34 -3.89 9.64
N ILE A 123 -14.36 -4.80 8.66
CA ILE A 123 -15.20 -6.01 8.72
C ILE A 123 -14.85 -6.83 9.96
N GLN A 124 -13.58 -6.95 10.32
CA GLN A 124 -13.18 -7.75 11.46
C GLN A 124 -13.53 -7.10 12.82
N ILE A 125 -13.61 -5.76 12.87
CA ILE A 125 -13.99 -5.00 14.08
C ILE A 125 -15.51 -4.88 14.21
N TYR A 126 -16.23 -4.58 13.13
CA TYR A 126 -17.66 -4.24 13.15
C TYR A 126 -18.58 -5.34 12.60
N GLY A 127 -18.04 -6.27 11.82
CA GLY A 127 -18.79 -7.38 11.24
C GLY A 127 -19.33 -8.35 12.30
N LYS A 128 -20.37 -9.09 11.91
CA LYS A 128 -21.00 -10.14 12.72
C LYS A 128 -20.89 -11.48 11.99
N GLY A 129 -20.73 -12.57 12.75
CA GLY A 129 -20.76 -13.94 12.23
C GLY A 129 -19.48 -14.35 11.48
N LYS A 130 -19.62 -15.34 10.60
CA LYS A 130 -18.52 -16.08 9.93
C LYS A 130 -17.52 -15.20 9.16
N ILE A 131 -17.96 -14.09 8.58
CA ILE A 131 -17.10 -13.16 7.84
C ILE A 131 -16.12 -12.43 8.77
N ALA A 132 -16.53 -12.12 10.01
CA ALA A 132 -15.65 -11.50 11.02
C ALA A 132 -14.58 -12.47 11.57
N HIS A 133 -14.78 -13.78 11.36
CA HIS A 133 -13.84 -14.85 11.75
C HIS A 133 -12.78 -15.17 10.68
N ASP A 134 -12.68 -14.36 9.61
CA ASP A 134 -11.71 -14.54 8.52
C ASP A 134 -11.82 -15.93 7.87
N ASP A 135 -13.05 -16.31 7.51
CA ASP A 135 -13.39 -17.55 6.84
C ASP A 135 -12.53 -17.80 5.59
N VAL A 136 -12.24 -19.08 5.32
CA VAL A 136 -11.44 -19.51 4.16
C VAL A 136 -12.00 -18.98 2.83
N SER A 137 -13.32 -18.83 2.71
CA SER A 137 -13.98 -18.25 1.53
C SER A 137 -13.61 -16.77 1.33
N TRP A 138 -13.56 -15.99 2.41
CA TRP A 138 -13.17 -14.58 2.38
C TRP A 138 -11.70 -14.41 1.98
N ARG A 139 -10.82 -15.31 2.45
CA ARG A 139 -9.41 -15.36 2.03
C ARG A 139 -9.25 -15.59 0.53
N LYS A 140 -10.04 -16.50 -0.07
CA LYS A 140 -10.01 -16.75 -1.52
C LYS A 140 -10.43 -15.50 -2.31
N TRP A 141 -11.46 -14.79 -1.85
CA TRP A 141 -11.88 -13.53 -2.45
C TRP A 141 -10.80 -12.45 -2.38
N LYS A 142 -10.11 -12.31 -1.23
CA LYS A 142 -8.98 -11.39 -1.08
C LYS A 142 -7.86 -11.69 -2.09
N VAL A 143 -7.48 -12.96 -2.24
CA VAL A 143 -6.46 -13.36 -3.22
C VAL A 143 -6.91 -13.04 -4.65
N PHE A 144 -8.17 -13.34 -4.99
CA PHE A 144 -8.72 -13.02 -6.31
C PHE A 144 -8.68 -11.51 -6.61
N LEU A 145 -9.02 -10.68 -5.61
CA LEU A 145 -9.02 -9.23 -5.74
C LEU A 145 -7.59 -8.69 -5.94
N VAL A 146 -6.63 -9.17 -5.14
CA VAL A 146 -5.20 -8.80 -5.29
C VAL A 146 -4.69 -9.21 -6.66
N LEU A 147 -4.97 -10.44 -7.12
CA LEU A 147 -4.58 -10.91 -8.46
C LEU A 147 -5.20 -10.05 -9.56
N SER A 148 -6.47 -9.68 -9.44
CA SER A 148 -7.15 -8.83 -10.41
C SER A 148 -6.50 -7.44 -10.51
N ILE A 149 -6.18 -6.83 -9.36
CA ILE A 149 -5.47 -5.54 -9.33
C ILE A 149 -4.05 -5.68 -9.91
N SER A 150 -3.30 -6.70 -9.51
CA SER A 150 -1.95 -6.96 -10.05
C SER A 150 -1.96 -7.17 -11.56
N PHE A 151 -2.98 -7.84 -12.09
CA PHE A 151 -3.15 -8.04 -13.52
C PHE A 151 -3.41 -6.71 -14.26
N LEU A 152 -4.32 -5.87 -13.75
CA LEU A 152 -4.58 -4.54 -14.33
C LEU A 152 -3.33 -3.65 -14.32
N ILE A 153 -2.54 -3.69 -13.25
CA ILE A 153 -1.26 -2.98 -13.16
C ILE A 153 -0.28 -3.51 -14.21
N GLY A 154 -0.18 -4.84 -14.36
CA GLY A 154 0.65 -5.46 -15.40
C GLY A 154 0.27 -5.02 -16.82
N LEU A 155 -1.03 -4.98 -17.12
CA LEU A 155 -1.53 -4.46 -18.40
C LEU A 155 -1.15 -2.99 -18.61
N TRP A 156 -1.21 -2.16 -17.57
CA TRP A 156 -0.78 -0.77 -17.65
C TRP A 156 0.72 -0.65 -17.96
N PHE A 157 1.56 -1.44 -17.29
CA PHE A 157 3.00 -1.47 -17.56
C PHE A 157 3.33 -1.89 -19.00
N TYR A 158 2.56 -2.84 -19.53
CA TYR A 158 2.71 -3.26 -20.92
C TYR A 158 2.24 -2.17 -21.90
N TYR A 159 0.97 -1.76 -21.84
CA TYR A 159 0.37 -0.86 -22.83
C TYR A 159 0.78 0.60 -22.69
N LYS A 160 0.85 1.13 -21.46
CA LYS A 160 1.08 2.55 -21.23
C LYS A 160 2.56 2.89 -21.03
N LEU A 161 3.34 1.97 -20.47
CA LEU A 161 4.76 2.18 -20.20
C LEU A 161 5.68 1.44 -21.18
N GLY A 162 5.15 0.57 -22.05
CA GLY A 162 5.92 -0.10 -23.10
C GLY A 162 6.94 -1.10 -22.55
N MET A 163 6.74 -1.64 -21.35
CA MET A 163 7.67 -2.62 -20.77
C MET A 163 7.51 -3.97 -21.48
N ILE A 164 8.45 -4.27 -22.39
CA ILE A 164 8.45 -5.47 -23.26
C ILE A 164 9.53 -6.51 -22.92
N SER A 165 10.39 -6.20 -21.94
CA SER A 165 11.45 -7.10 -21.48
C SER A 165 11.60 -7.08 -19.96
N ILE A 166 12.11 -8.18 -19.43
CA ILE A 166 12.61 -8.29 -18.05
C ILE A 166 14.12 -8.52 -18.12
N HIS A 167 14.89 -7.74 -17.37
CA HIS A 167 16.31 -7.98 -17.18
C HIS A 167 16.52 -9.02 -16.07
N VAL A 168 17.13 -10.15 -16.40
CA VAL A 168 17.55 -11.16 -15.42
C VAL A 168 18.99 -10.85 -15.02
N PRO A 169 19.29 -10.62 -13.73
CA PRO A 169 20.67 -10.42 -13.28
C PRO A 169 21.56 -11.57 -13.79
N PHE A 170 22.67 -11.24 -14.45
CA PHE A 170 23.61 -12.19 -15.08
C PHE A 170 23.05 -13.02 -16.25
N GLY A 171 21.74 -12.98 -16.52
CA GLY A 171 21.06 -13.71 -17.59
C GLY A 171 20.67 -12.86 -18.80
N GLY A 172 20.85 -11.54 -18.73
CA GLY A 172 20.51 -10.62 -19.82
C GLY A 172 19.02 -10.30 -19.92
N ASP A 173 18.62 -9.65 -21.02
CA ASP A 173 17.24 -9.22 -21.24
C ASP A 173 16.41 -10.34 -21.89
N MET A 174 15.34 -10.75 -21.19
CA MET A 174 14.33 -11.66 -21.73
C MET A 174 13.15 -10.85 -22.27
N TYR A 175 12.87 -10.98 -23.56
CA TYR A 175 11.74 -10.32 -24.20
C TYR A 175 10.47 -11.15 -24.14
N PHE A 176 9.34 -10.51 -23.89
CA PHE A 176 8.02 -11.14 -23.94
C PHE A 176 7.60 -11.41 -25.39
N SER A 177 8.11 -12.49 -25.96
CA SER A 177 7.86 -12.86 -27.37
C SER A 177 6.39 -13.17 -27.67
N CYS A 178 5.58 -13.53 -26.68
CA CYS A 178 4.18 -13.93 -26.86
C CYS A 178 3.24 -12.77 -27.23
N LEU A 179 3.66 -11.50 -27.07
CA LEU A 179 2.83 -10.32 -27.39
C LEU A 179 3.50 -9.34 -28.38
N GLY A 180 4.82 -9.42 -28.57
CA GLY A 180 5.59 -8.52 -29.45
C GLY A 180 5.29 -8.69 -30.94
N ASN A 181 4.81 -9.85 -31.39
CA ASN A 181 4.50 -10.09 -32.81
C ASN A 181 3.10 -9.62 -33.24
N PHE A 182 2.21 -9.25 -32.32
CA PHE A 182 0.86 -8.79 -32.68
C PHE A 182 0.81 -7.30 -33.06
N PHE A 183 1.72 -6.49 -32.50
CA PHE A 183 1.74 -5.03 -32.73
C PHE A 183 2.83 -4.55 -33.68
N ARG A 184 3.75 -5.42 -34.10
CA ARG A 184 4.83 -5.06 -35.04
C ARG A 184 4.40 -5.10 -36.52
N ARG A 185 3.09 -5.11 -36.80
CA ARG A 185 2.51 -5.25 -38.14
C ARG A 185 1.69 -4.03 -38.60
N SER A 186 1.75 -2.91 -37.88
CA SER A 186 1.01 -1.70 -38.23
C SER A 186 1.83 -0.42 -38.12
N ASP A 187 3.09 -0.45 -38.54
CA ASP A 187 3.89 0.72 -38.94
C ASP A 187 4.80 0.32 -40.11
#